data_AF-A0A558CXJ1-F1
#
_entry.id   AF-A0A558CXJ1-F1
#
_cell.length_a   1.000
_cell.length_b   1.000
_cell.length_c   1.000
_cell.angle_alpha   90.00
_cell.angle_beta   90.00
_cell.angle_gamma   90.00
#
_symmetry.space_group_name_H-M   'P 1'
#
loop_
_entity.id
_entity.type
_entity.pdbx_description
1 polymer ?
#
loop_
_entity_poly.entity_id
_entity_poly.type
_entity_poly.pdbx_seq_one_letter_code
_entity_poly.pdbx_strand_id
1 'polypeptide(L)'
;MQAFLSMSLPGWPALCIATATTAVLTALSAGAFASDVLVVTDSHHPVKPMGGERIIELDRPARIEAELSAGLPTDPGQATTLARQRLSGGHGDFQRRMGHAYQGVADAWGLGIARIPAVVVDRRYVVYGEPDVARTVARIDAYRSGQP
;
A
#
# COMPACT_ATOMS: atom_id res chain seq x y z
N MET A 1 37.14 -31.45 -56.50
CA MET A 1 35.73 -31.42 -56.08
C MET A 1 35.54 -30.24 -55.15
N GLN A 2 34.65 -29.30 -55.53
CA GLN A 2 33.90 -28.34 -54.67
C GLN A 2 34.79 -27.39 -53.81
N ALA A 3 35.17 -26.18 -54.25
CA ALA A 3 34.42 -24.92 -54.47
C ALA A 3 34.83 -23.88 -53.39
N PHE A 4 35.66 -22.88 -53.76
CA PHE A 4 35.28 -21.45 -53.95
C PHE A 4 34.75 -20.80 -52.66
N LEU A 5 35.37 -19.76 -52.07
CA LEU A 5 35.56 -18.37 -52.54
C LEU A 5 36.38 -17.64 -51.43
N SER A 6 37.51 -16.96 -51.67
CA SER A 6 37.64 -15.55 -52.10
C SER A 6 36.54 -14.64 -51.52
N MET A 7 36.69 -13.51 -50.85
CA MET A 7 37.62 -12.37 -50.84
C MET A 7 37.05 -11.50 -49.68
N SER A 8 37.78 -10.77 -48.84
CA SER A 8 38.18 -9.37 -49.08
C SER A 8 38.36 -8.71 -47.70
N LEU A 9 39.47 -8.00 -47.50
CA LEU A 9 39.66 -6.88 -46.53
C LEU A 9 38.68 -5.73 -46.90
N PRO A 10 38.53 -4.56 -46.20
CA PRO A 10 39.47 -3.89 -45.27
C PRO A 10 38.83 -2.99 -44.16
N GLY A 11 39.67 -2.41 -43.30
CA GLY A 11 39.61 -0.99 -42.91
C GLY A 11 38.46 -0.49 -42.03
N TRP A 12 38.75 -0.27 -40.74
CA TRP A 12 38.11 0.79 -39.94
C TRP A 12 38.42 2.17 -40.56
N PRO A 13 37.49 3.15 -40.53
CA PRO A 13 37.29 3.93 -39.30
C PRO A 13 35.87 4.51 -39.11
N ALA A 14 35.74 5.29 -38.02
CA ALA A 14 34.72 6.31 -37.74
C ALA A 14 33.49 5.89 -36.92
N LEU A 15 33.67 6.02 -35.60
CA LEU A 15 32.81 6.74 -34.67
C LEU A 15 31.57 7.42 -35.31
N CYS A 16 30.41 6.76 -35.21
CA CYS A 16 29.11 7.42 -35.26
C CYS A 16 28.44 7.23 -33.91
N ILE A 17 28.37 8.32 -33.15
CA ILE A 17 27.67 8.41 -31.86
C ILE A 17 26.19 8.17 -32.12
N ALA A 18 25.71 6.97 -31.82
CA ALA A 18 24.28 6.67 -31.79
C ALA A 18 23.70 7.16 -30.45
N THR A 19 23.40 8.47 -30.37
CA THR A 19 22.45 8.98 -29.39
C THR A 19 21.04 8.61 -29.85
N ALA A 20 20.48 7.53 -29.30
CA ALA A 20 19.04 7.30 -29.31
C ALA A 20 18.58 7.24 -27.85
N THR A 21 18.15 8.40 -27.39
CA THR A 21 17.62 8.73 -26.07
C THR A 21 16.62 7.70 -25.53
N THR A 22 16.86 7.34 -24.27
CA THR A 22 16.00 6.59 -23.36
C THR A 22 14.54 7.04 -23.49
N ALA A 23 13.66 6.15 -23.95
CA ALA A 23 12.22 6.36 -23.86
C ALA A 23 11.83 6.32 -22.36
N VAL A 24 11.73 7.50 -21.76
CA VAL A 24 11.19 7.66 -20.41
C VAL A 24 9.70 7.33 -20.47
N LEU A 25 9.34 6.18 -19.91
CA LEU A 25 7.96 5.73 -19.79
C LEU A 25 7.31 6.48 -18.60
N THR A 26 6.91 7.73 -18.79
CA THR A 26 6.01 8.41 -17.83
C THR A 26 4.60 7.90 -18.05
N ALA A 27 4.27 6.75 -17.48
CA ALA A 27 2.90 6.38 -17.20
C ALA A 27 2.40 7.28 -16.05
N LEU A 28 1.99 8.50 -16.38
CA LEU A 28 1.25 9.33 -15.45
C LEU A 28 -0.15 8.72 -15.36
N SER A 29 -0.34 7.81 -14.42
CA SER A 29 -1.66 7.31 -14.05
C SER A 29 -2.49 8.49 -13.56
N ALA A 30 -3.28 9.07 -14.44
CA ALA A 30 -4.41 9.91 -14.05
C ALA A 30 -5.37 8.98 -13.30
N GLY A 31 -5.19 8.88 -11.98
CA GLY A 31 -6.19 8.28 -11.12
C GLY A 31 -7.48 9.04 -11.37
N ALA A 32 -8.49 8.35 -11.88
CA ALA A 32 -9.85 8.87 -11.87
C ALA A 32 -10.13 9.28 -10.42
N PHE A 33 -10.41 10.56 -10.17
CA PHE A 33 -10.78 11.07 -8.85
C PHE A 33 -12.17 10.54 -8.50
N ALA A 34 -12.28 9.24 -8.23
CA ALA A 34 -13.24 8.78 -7.25
C ALA A 34 -12.78 9.39 -5.92
N SER A 35 -13.69 10.02 -5.17
CA SER A 35 -13.38 10.62 -3.88
C SER A 35 -12.65 9.61 -3.02
N ASP A 36 -11.33 9.75 -2.85
CA ASP A 36 -10.51 8.77 -2.14
C ASP A 36 -10.70 9.05 -0.65
N VAL A 37 -11.68 8.35 -0.07
CA VAL A 37 -12.00 8.43 1.35
C VAL A 37 -11.21 7.36 2.08
N LEU A 38 -10.36 7.81 2.99
CA LEU A 38 -9.55 6.96 3.85
C LEU A 38 -9.90 7.23 5.30
N VAL A 39 -10.13 6.19 6.07
CA VAL A 39 -10.41 6.29 7.51
C VAL A 39 -9.27 5.64 8.27
N VAL A 40 -8.69 6.38 9.22
CA VAL A 40 -7.66 5.88 10.13
C VAL A 40 -8.25 5.80 11.52
N THR A 41 -8.26 4.60 12.09
CA THR A 41 -8.84 4.32 13.41
C THR A 41 -8.13 3.15 14.10
N ASP A 42 -8.68 2.64 15.19
CA ASP A 42 -8.30 1.38 15.85
C ASP A 42 -9.56 0.56 16.19
N SER A 43 -9.39 -0.63 16.78
CA SER A 43 -10.51 -1.46 17.21
C SER A 43 -11.33 -0.91 18.39
N HIS A 44 -10.81 0.07 19.14
CA HIS A 44 -11.47 0.67 20.29
C HIS A 44 -12.33 1.90 19.93
N HIS A 45 -12.11 2.48 18.75
CA HIS A 45 -12.81 3.64 18.23
C HIS A 45 -13.56 3.28 16.92
N PRO A 46 -14.69 2.55 17.01
CA PRO A 46 -15.43 2.15 15.84
C PRO A 46 -15.98 3.36 15.08
N VAL A 47 -15.88 3.30 13.75
CA VAL A 47 -16.41 4.30 12.82
C VAL A 47 -17.67 3.75 12.16
N LYS A 48 -18.56 4.65 11.74
CA LYS A 48 -19.75 4.30 10.96
C LYS A 48 -19.40 4.43 9.48
N PRO A 49 -19.21 3.31 8.77
CA PRO A 49 -18.76 3.35 7.40
C PRO A 49 -19.84 3.85 6.45
N MET A 50 -19.42 4.46 5.35
CA MET A 50 -20.31 4.88 4.26
C MET A 50 -20.41 3.80 3.17
N GLY A 51 -19.39 2.95 3.05
CA GLY A 51 -19.21 1.98 1.97
C GLY A 51 -18.39 2.58 0.84
N GLY A 52 -17.24 1.97 0.55
CA GLY A 52 -16.32 2.39 -0.52
C GLY A 52 -15.08 3.12 -0.04
N GLU A 53 -15.00 3.49 1.24
CA GLU A 53 -13.79 4.00 1.87
C GLU A 53 -12.79 2.88 2.17
N ARG A 54 -11.51 3.24 2.21
CA ARG A 54 -10.46 2.38 2.75
C ARG A 54 -10.33 2.63 4.25
N ILE A 55 -10.35 1.58 5.06
CA ILE A 55 -10.17 1.67 6.52
C ILE A 55 -8.78 1.12 6.90
N ILE A 56 -8.02 1.93 7.62
CA ILE A 56 -6.76 1.58 8.25
C ILE A 56 -6.99 1.49 9.76
N GLU A 57 -6.83 0.29 10.29
CA GLU A 57 -6.80 0.03 11.73
C GLU A 57 -5.33 0.02 12.20
N LEU A 58 -4.93 0.99 13.03
CA LEU A 58 -3.54 1.14 13.48
C LEU A 58 -3.08 0.01 14.42
N ASP A 59 -4.02 -0.64 15.10
CA ASP A 59 -3.79 -1.78 15.99
C ASP A 59 -3.85 -3.14 15.25
N ARG A 60 -4.12 -3.13 13.93
CA ARG A 60 -4.22 -4.36 13.14
C ARG A 60 -2.95 -5.22 13.15
N PRO A 61 -1.72 -4.67 13.08
CA PRO A 61 -0.50 -5.47 13.21
C PRO A 61 -0.46 -6.26 14.52
N ALA A 62 -0.72 -5.58 15.65
CA ALA A 62 -0.69 -6.19 16.98
C ALA A 62 -1.76 -7.28 17.12
N ARG A 63 -2.95 -7.09 16.54
CA ARG A 63 -4.01 -8.10 16.54
C ARG A 63 -3.61 -9.36 15.75
N ILE A 64 -2.98 -9.21 14.59
CA ILE A 64 -2.50 -10.36 13.80
C ILE A 64 -1.41 -11.13 14.55
N GLU A 65 -0.51 -10.43 15.25
CA GLU A 65 0.51 -11.07 16.10
C GLU A 65 -0.11 -11.77 17.32
N ALA A 66 -1.14 -11.18 17.93
CA ALA A 66 -1.88 -11.79 19.02
C ALA A 66 -2.61 -13.06 18.57
N GLU A 67 -3.21 -13.06 17.36
CA GLU A 67 -3.79 -14.26 16.75
C GLU A 67 -2.74 -15.37 16.53
N LEU A 68 -1.55 -15.00 16.04
CA LEU A 68 -0.45 -15.95 15.87
C LEU A 68 -0.01 -16.56 17.22
N SER A 69 0.02 -15.74 18.26
CA SER A 69 0.48 -16.10 19.61
C SER A 69 -0.59 -16.78 20.47
N ALA A 70 -1.86 -16.73 20.04
CA ALA A 70 -2.98 -17.24 20.81
C ALA A 70 -2.84 -18.75 21.08
N GLY A 71 -2.85 -19.13 22.37
CA GLY A 71 -2.78 -20.53 22.79
C GLY A 71 -1.45 -21.22 22.46
N LEU A 72 -0.35 -20.48 22.32
CA LEU A 72 0.98 -21.10 22.29
C LEU A 72 1.31 -21.75 23.65
N PRO A 73 1.92 -22.96 23.67
CA PRO A 73 2.39 -23.60 24.90
C PRO A 73 3.45 -22.77 25.63
N THR A 74 3.57 -22.96 26.94
CA THR A 74 4.66 -22.37 27.74
C THR A 74 6.01 -23.00 27.42
N ASP A 75 6.03 -24.24 26.92
CA ASP A 75 7.25 -24.90 26.45
C ASP A 75 7.77 -24.22 25.16
N PRO A 76 8.98 -23.64 25.17
CA PRO A 76 9.49 -22.87 24.03
C PRO A 76 9.68 -23.70 22.75
N GLY A 77 10.03 -24.98 22.88
CA GLY A 77 10.23 -25.88 21.74
C GLY A 77 8.92 -26.20 21.03
N GLN A 78 7.88 -26.51 21.80
CA GLN A 78 6.53 -26.73 21.28
C GLN A 78 5.93 -25.43 20.73
N ALA A 79 6.11 -24.30 21.41
CA ALA A 79 5.64 -22.99 20.94
C ALA A 79 6.25 -22.62 19.59
N THR A 80 7.56 -22.78 19.43
CA THR A 80 8.26 -22.49 18.16
C THR A 80 7.76 -23.38 17.04
N THR A 81 7.56 -24.66 17.32
CA THR A 81 7.05 -25.63 16.34
C THR A 81 5.66 -25.24 15.88
N LEU A 82 4.76 -24.94 16.82
CA LEU A 82 3.38 -24.56 16.52
C LEU A 82 3.31 -23.20 15.80
N ALA A 83 4.09 -22.21 16.21
CA ALA A 83 4.16 -20.91 15.56
C ALA A 83 4.64 -21.05 14.10
N ARG A 84 5.70 -21.84 13.85
CA ARG A 84 6.17 -22.13 12.48
C ARG A 84 5.11 -22.83 11.65
N GLN A 85 4.40 -23.81 12.22
CA GLN A 85 3.29 -24.47 11.54
C GLN A 85 2.20 -23.49 11.12
N ARG A 86 1.81 -22.55 12.01
CA ARG A 86 0.80 -21.51 11.70
C ARG A 86 1.29 -20.54 10.62
N LEU A 87 2.55 -20.13 10.67
CA LEU A 87 3.15 -19.24 9.67
C LEU A 87 3.23 -19.90 8.28
N SER A 88 3.51 -21.20 8.23
CA SER A 88 3.68 -21.95 6.98
C SER A 88 2.38 -22.52 6.41
N GLY A 89 1.37 -22.81 7.26
CA GLY A 89 0.13 -23.48 6.85
C GLY A 89 -0.80 -22.67 5.94
N GLY A 90 -0.62 -21.34 5.88
CA GLY A 90 -1.52 -20.42 5.17
C GLY A 90 -1.05 -19.94 3.80
N HIS A 91 -0.11 -20.60 3.12
CA HIS A 91 0.36 -20.20 1.77
C HIS A 91 0.75 -18.71 1.62
N GLY A 92 1.30 -18.09 2.66
CA GLY A 92 1.66 -16.66 2.63
C GLY A 92 0.57 -15.70 3.10
N ASP A 93 -0.62 -16.19 3.49
CA ASP A 93 -1.73 -15.35 3.96
C ASP A 93 -1.35 -14.48 5.16
N PHE A 94 -0.59 -15.04 6.10
CA PHE A 94 -0.10 -14.29 7.24
C PHE A 94 0.80 -13.14 6.79
N GLN A 95 1.79 -13.42 5.94
CA GLN A 95 2.77 -12.47 5.42
C GLN A 95 2.07 -11.34 4.65
N ARG A 96 1.07 -11.68 3.83
CA ARG A 96 0.26 -10.70 3.09
C ARG A 96 -0.56 -9.81 4.02
N ARG A 97 -1.27 -10.39 5.00
CA ARG A 97 -2.05 -9.60 5.98
C ARG A 97 -1.14 -8.69 6.82
N MET A 98 0.01 -9.20 7.24
CA MET A 98 0.97 -8.44 8.03
C MET A 98 1.57 -7.29 7.22
N GLY A 99 1.95 -7.55 5.96
CA GLY A 99 2.44 -6.52 5.03
C GLY A 99 1.39 -5.41 4.80
N HIS A 100 0.14 -5.78 4.54
CA HIS A 100 -0.94 -4.80 4.38
C HIS A 100 -1.21 -3.98 5.64
N ALA A 101 -1.16 -4.61 6.82
CA ALA A 101 -1.38 -3.91 8.09
C ALA A 101 -0.29 -2.86 8.34
N TYR A 102 0.99 -3.23 8.16
CA TYR A 102 2.10 -2.28 8.30
C TYR A 102 2.11 -1.20 7.21
N GLN A 103 1.72 -1.54 5.98
CA GLN A 103 1.54 -0.54 4.93
C GLN A 103 0.47 0.47 5.31
N GLY A 104 -0.64 0.05 5.91
CA GLY A 104 -1.66 0.96 6.44
C GLY A 104 -1.09 1.91 7.49
N VAL A 105 -0.31 1.41 8.46
CA VAL A 105 0.35 2.27 9.46
C VAL A 105 1.30 3.29 8.79
N ALA A 106 2.08 2.85 7.81
CA ALA A 106 2.98 3.73 7.06
C ALA A 106 2.22 4.79 6.25
N ASP A 107 1.10 4.41 5.60
CA ASP A 107 0.23 5.32 4.86
C ASP A 107 -0.34 6.41 5.79
N ALA A 108 -0.84 6.02 6.98
CA ALA A 108 -1.37 6.96 7.97
C ALA A 108 -0.29 7.93 8.48
N TRP A 109 0.93 7.44 8.69
CA TRP A 109 2.06 8.30 9.06
C TRP A 109 2.45 9.25 7.92
N GLY A 110 2.52 8.77 6.67
CA GLY A 110 2.80 9.61 5.51
C GLY A 110 1.79 10.74 5.29
N LEU A 111 0.55 10.56 5.75
CA LEU A 111 -0.50 11.58 5.76
C LEU A 111 -0.44 12.53 6.98
N GLY A 112 0.48 12.31 7.92
CA GLY A 112 0.61 13.13 9.12
C GLY A 112 -0.54 12.95 10.12
N ILE A 113 -1.19 11.78 10.15
CA ILE A 113 -2.29 11.52 11.07
C ILE A 113 -1.76 11.41 12.51
N ALA A 114 -2.10 12.39 13.33
CA ALA A 114 -1.65 12.48 14.73
C ALA A 114 -2.69 12.01 15.76
N ARG A 115 -3.97 11.88 15.36
CA ARG A 115 -5.09 11.50 16.25
C ARG A 115 -6.08 10.63 15.51
N ILE A 116 -6.76 9.76 16.25
CA ILE A 116 -7.80 8.87 15.74
C ILE A 116 -9.12 9.09 16.53
N PRO A 117 -10.29 8.79 15.94
CA PRO A 117 -10.48 8.46 14.53
C PRO A 117 -10.21 9.68 13.63
N ALA A 118 -9.68 9.44 12.43
CA ALA A 118 -9.44 10.46 11.42
C ALA A 118 -10.02 10.02 10.08
N VAL A 119 -10.78 10.89 9.44
CA VAL A 119 -11.30 10.68 8.09
C VAL A 119 -10.56 11.65 7.16
N VAL A 120 -9.94 11.10 6.14
CA VAL A 120 -9.19 11.80 5.11
C VAL A 120 -9.95 11.72 3.80
N VAL A 121 -10.16 12.85 3.14
CA VAL A 121 -10.79 12.92 1.82
C VAL A 121 -9.82 13.54 0.82
N ASP A 122 -9.65 12.86 -0.32
CA ASP A 122 -8.76 13.25 -1.42
C ASP A 122 -7.31 13.52 -0.97
N ARG A 123 -6.87 12.83 0.09
CA ARG A 123 -5.53 12.94 0.68
C ARG A 123 -5.12 14.37 1.07
N ARG A 124 -6.08 15.30 1.17
CA ARG A 124 -5.87 16.73 1.43
C ARG A 124 -6.64 17.24 2.64
N TYR A 125 -7.85 16.75 2.84
CA TYR A 125 -8.72 17.18 3.93
C TYR A 125 -8.71 16.12 5.01
N VAL A 126 -8.40 16.50 6.24
CA VAL A 126 -8.42 15.59 7.40
C VAL A 126 -9.39 16.14 8.43
N VAL A 127 -10.32 15.30 8.88
CA VAL A 127 -11.24 15.61 9.97
C VAL A 127 -11.01 14.61 11.09
N TYR A 128 -10.71 15.13 12.27
CA TYR A 128 -10.45 14.34 13.47
C TYR A 128 -11.69 14.22 14.35
N GLY A 129 -11.87 13.08 15.00
CA GLY A 129 -12.87 12.84 16.03
C GLY A 129 -14.31 12.68 15.53
N GLU A 130 -14.55 12.71 14.22
CA GLU A 130 -15.86 12.42 13.63
C GLU A 130 -15.90 10.96 13.17
N PRO A 131 -16.66 10.08 13.86
CA PRO A 131 -16.75 8.67 13.49
C PRO A 131 -17.72 8.39 12.33
N ASP A 132 -18.61 9.34 11.99
CA ASP A 132 -19.53 9.20 10.85
C ASP A 132 -18.84 9.69 9.56
N VAL A 133 -18.48 8.72 8.71
CA VAL A 133 -17.76 8.98 7.45
C VAL A 133 -18.63 9.80 6.48
N ALA A 134 -19.92 9.46 6.36
CA ALA A 134 -20.85 10.14 5.47
C ALA A 134 -21.04 11.62 5.88
N ARG A 135 -21.15 11.88 7.18
CA ARG A 135 -21.20 13.25 7.71
C ARG A 135 -19.92 14.03 7.39
N THR A 136 -18.76 13.38 7.52
CA THR A 136 -17.48 14.02 7.23
C THR A 136 -17.36 14.41 5.76
N VAL A 137 -17.71 13.51 4.85
CA VAL A 137 -17.70 13.77 3.41
C VAL A 137 -18.63 14.94 3.08
N ALA A 138 -19.87 14.92 3.58
CA ALA A 138 -20.82 16.02 3.37
C ALA A 138 -20.30 17.37 3.90
N ARG A 139 -19.57 17.37 5.02
CA ARG A 139 -18.95 18.59 5.57
C ARG A 139 -17.86 19.14 4.66
N ILE A 140 -17.05 18.26 4.07
CA ILE A 140 -15.98 18.64 3.16
C ILE A 140 -16.55 19.14 1.83
N ASP A 141 -17.59 18.50 1.30
CA ASP A 141 -18.26 18.93 0.07
C ASP A 141 -18.93 20.30 0.23
N ALA A 142 -19.54 20.56 1.39
CA ALA A 142 -20.08 21.88 1.74
C ALA A 142 -18.97 22.94 1.81
N TYR A 143 -17.82 22.60 2.42
CA TYR A 143 -16.67 23.50 2.51
C TYR A 143 -16.10 23.85 1.11
N ARG A 144 -16.00 22.86 0.21
CA ARG A 144 -15.57 23.07 -1.19
C ARG A 144 -16.50 23.99 -1.96
N SER A 145 -17.81 23.79 -1.80
CA SER A 145 -18.83 24.57 -2.51
C SER A 145 -18.84 26.06 -2.11
N GLY A 146 -18.30 26.39 -0.94
CA GLY A 146 -18.18 27.78 -0.45
C GLY A 146 -16.85 28.47 -0.73
N GLN A 147 -15.87 27.78 -1.33
CA GLN A 147 -14.56 28.34 -1.69
C GLN A 147 -14.33 28.21 -3.20
N PRO A 148 -14.30 29.35 -3.95
CA PRO A 148 -14.04 29.34 -5.38
C PRO A 148 -12.59 28.97 -5.73
#